data_AF-A0A8T0PCQ1-F1
#
_entry.id   AF-A0A8T0PCQ1-F1
#
_cell.length_a   1.000
_cell.length_b   1.000
_cell.length_c   1.000
_cell.angle_alpha   90.00
_cell.angle_beta   90.00
_cell.angle_gamma   90.00
#
_symmetry.space_group_name_H-M   'P 1'
#
loop_
_entity.id
_entity.type
_entity.pdbx_description
1 polymer ?
#
loop_
_entity_poly.entity_id
_entity_poly.type
_entity_poly.pdbx_seq_one_letter_code
_entity_poly.pdbx_strand_id
1 'polypeptide(L)' 'MVYKGILGDVIVSVKRLYGPHGNVDGKFARVIDCLMTVKHSNIVRFLGYCVHTQPKVF' A
#
# COMPACT_ATOMS: atom_id res chain seq x y z
N MET A 1 8.60 -5.09 -5.56
CA MET A 1 9.85 -4.35 -5.27
C MET A 1 9.59 -3.28 -4.22
N VAL A 2 10.62 -2.84 -3.50
CA VAL A 2 10.54 -1.73 -2.53
C VAL A 2 11.39 -0.57 -3.03
N TYR A 3 10.85 0.64 -2.95
CA TYR A 3 11.48 1.87 -3.41
C TYR A 3 11.57 2.86 -2.24
N LYS A 4 12.64 3.66 -2.20
CA LYS A 4 12.71 4.85 -1.34
C LYS A 4 12.00 6.00 -2.04
N GLY A 5 11.15 6.72 -1.31
CA GLY A 5 10.42 7.89 -1.80
C GLY A 5 10.44 9.04 -0.80
N ILE A 6 9.93 10.19 -1.23
CA ILE A 6 9.74 11.39 -0.41
C ILE A 6 8.26 11.79 -0.51
N LEU A 7 7.61 11.97 0.63
CA LEU A 7 6.20 12.40 0.74
C LEU A 7 6.13 13.64 1.64
N GLY A 8 5.98 14.82 1.03
CA GLY A 8 6.25 16.09 1.73
C GLY A 8 7.71 16.12 2.18
N ASP A 9 7.94 16.33 3.47
CA ASP A 9 9.28 16.34 4.07
C ASP A 9 9.70 14.99 4.68
N VAL A 10 8.91 13.92 4.47
CA VAL A 10 9.15 12.61 5.09
C VAL A 10 9.69 11.61 4.08
N ILE A 11 10.75 10.88 4.46
CA ILE A 11 11.27 9.75 3.68
C ILE A 11 10.38 8.53 3.92
N VAL A 12 9.93 7.88 2.84
CA VAL A 12 9.02 6.74 2.89
C VAL A 12 9.57 5.54 2.11
N SER A 13 9.12 4.35 2.49
CA SER A 13 9.36 3.12 1.72
C SER A 13 8.08 2.74 0.98
N VAL A 14 8.12 2.65 -0.34
CA VAL A 14 6.99 2.30 -1.20
C VAL A 14 7.17 0.88 -1.71
N LYS A 15 6.31 -0.05 -1.28
CA LYS A 15 6.32 -1.43 -1.79
C LYS A 15 5.33 -1.57 -2.94
N ARG A 16 5.84 -1.72 -4.16
CA ARG A 16 5.02 -2.08 -5.32
C ARG A 16 4.79 -3.58 -5.36
N LEU A 17 3.52 -3.98 -5.26
CA LEU A 17 3.07 -5.35 -5.44
C LEU A 17 2.82 -5.60 -6.93
N TYR A 18 3.30 -6.72 -7.45
CA TYR A 18 3.09 -7.17 -8.82
C TYR A 18 2.35 -8.51 -8.77
N GLY A 19 1.28 -8.68 -9.55
CA GLY A 19 0.55 -9.95 -9.66
C GLY A 19 -0.83 -9.79 -10.28
N PRO A 20 -1.48 -10.90 -10.72
CA PRO A 20 -2.84 -10.90 -11.27
C PRO A 20 -3.91 -10.39 -10.29
N HIS A 21 -3.53 -10.24 -9.01
CA HIS A 21 -4.33 -9.73 -7.90
C HIS A 21 -4.32 -8.20 -7.80
N GLY A 22 -4.24 -7.49 -8.94
CA GLY A 22 -4.59 -6.06 -9.00
C GLY A 22 -6.05 -5.79 -8.59
N ASN A 23 -6.84 -6.84 -8.42
CA ASN A 23 -8.14 -6.78 -7.78
C ASN A 23 -7.94 -6.67 -6.28
N VAL A 24 -8.10 -5.45 -5.77
CA VAL A 24 -8.38 -5.23 -4.35
C VAL A 24 -9.66 -5.98 -4.02
N ASP A 25 -9.51 -7.18 -3.50
CA ASP A 25 -10.63 -7.97 -3.01
C ASP A 25 -10.91 -7.65 -1.53
N GLY A 26 -11.97 -8.22 -0.98
CA GLY A 26 -12.34 -7.99 0.42
C GLY A 26 -11.27 -8.40 1.43
N LYS A 27 -10.36 -9.34 1.09
CA LYS A 27 -9.26 -9.74 1.96
C LYS A 27 -8.17 -8.69 1.98
N PHE A 28 -7.83 -8.13 0.81
CA PHE A 28 -6.88 -7.02 0.70
C PHE A 28 -7.37 -5.81 1.50
N ALA A 29 -8.64 -5.41 1.33
CA ALA A 29 -9.22 -4.29 2.05
C ALA A 29 -9.14 -4.47 3.58
N ARG A 30 -9.52 -5.65 4.11
CA ARG A 30 -9.44 -5.93 5.56
C ARG A 30 -8.02 -5.81 6.12
N VAL A 31 -7.03 -6.31 5.39
CA VAL A 31 -5.62 -6.22 5.84
C VAL A 31 -5.15 -4.77 5.85
N ILE A 32 -5.51 -3.99 4.82
CA ILE A 32 -5.18 -2.58 4.76
C ILE A 32 -5.84 -1.79 5.89
N ASP A 33 -7.13 -2.00 6.17
CA ASP A 33 -7.83 -1.33 7.27
C ASP A 33 -7.15 -1.62 8.62
N CYS A 34 -6.76 -2.86 8.87
CA CYS A 34 -5.99 -3.22 10.06
C CYS A 34 -4.65 -2.46 10.10
N LEU A 35 -3.87 -2.48 9.01
CA LEU A 35 -2.59 -1.79 8.95
C LEU A 35 -2.71 -0.27 9.12
N MET A 36 -3.78 0.35 8.61
CA MET A 36 -4.05 1.78 8.76
C MET A 36 -4.34 2.19 10.21
N THR A 37 -4.85 1.27 11.04
CA THR A 37 -5.20 1.54 12.44
C THR A 37 -4.08 1.26 13.42
N VAL A 38 -3.16 0.34 13.10
CA VAL A 38 -2.05 -0.02 13.99
C VAL A 38 -1.04 1.12 14.10
N LYS A 39 -0.86 1.62 15.32
CA LYS A 39 0.16 2.62 15.69
C LYS A 39 0.87 2.16 16.96
N HIS A 40 2.12 1.73 16.81
CA HIS A 40 2.94 1.24 17.93
C HIS A 40 4.41 1.58 17.70
N SER A 41 5.17 1.81 18.77
CA SER A 41 6.59 2.20 18.69
C SER A 41 7.48 1.16 17.98
N ASN A 42 7.11 -0.11 18.09
CA ASN A 42 7.87 -1.24 17.52
C ASN A 42 7.32 -1.77 16.19
N ILE A 43 6.34 -1.09 15.58
CA ILE A 43 5.72 -1.52 14.32
C ILE A 43 5.90 -0.41 13.29
N VAL A 44 6.32 -0.78 12.08
CA VAL A 44 6.43 0.19 10.98
C VAL A 44 5.05 0.75 10.68
N ARG A 45 4.89 2.05 10.85
CA ARG A 45 3.62 2.74 10.60
C ARG A 45 3.29 2.69 9.11
N PHE A 46 2.15 2.08 8.80
CA PHE A 46 1.60 2.12 7.46
C PHE A 46 0.97 3.51 7.23
N LEU A 47 1.41 4.19 6.17
CA LEU A 47 0.97 5.56 5.89
C LEU A 47 -0.20 5.62 4.90
N GLY A 48 -0.34 4.61 4.05
CA GLY A 48 -1.37 4.57 3.02
C GLY A 48 -1.00 3.62 1.88
N TYR A 49 -1.90 3.56 0.91
CA TYR A 49 -1.76 2.74 -0.28
C TYR A 49 -2.33 3.47 -1.50
N CYS A 50 -1.87 3.09 -2.68
CA CYS A 50 -2.43 3.54 -3.95
C CYS A 50 -2.82 2.31 -4.76
N VAL A 51 -4.04 2.32 -5.28
CA VAL A 51 -4.56 1.30 -6.18
C VAL A 51 -4.73 1.94 -7.53
N HIS A 52 -3.99 1.45 -8.51
CA HIS A 52 -4.15 1.87 -9.88
C HIS A 52 -4.56 0.66 -10.71
N THR A 53 -5.86 0.59 -11.01
CA THR A 53 -6.40 -0.33 -12.02
C THR A 53 -6.15 0.30 -13.39
N GLN A 54 -5.27 -0.32 -14.18
CA GLN A 54 -5.17 0.07 -15.59
C GLN A 54 -6.51 -0.28 -16.27
N PRO A 55 -7.12 0.65 -17.03
CA PRO A 55 -8.31 0.35 -17.79
C PRO A 55 -8.02 -0.81 -18.75
N LYS A 56 -8.94 -1.77 -18.85
CA LYS A 56 -8.89 -2.77 -19.91
C LYS A 56 -9.00 -2.03 -21.24
N VAL A 57 -7.91 -2.01 -22.00
CA VAL A 57 -7.94 -1.64 -23.41
C VAL A 57 -8.70 -2.78 -24.10
N PHE A 58 -9.88 -2.49 -24.63
CA PHE A 58 -10.67 -3.40 -25.44
C PHE A 58 -10.11 -3.49 -26.85
#